data_AF-A0A369VEV2-F1
#
_entry.id   AF-A0A369VEV2-F1
#
_cell.length_a   1.000
_cell.length_b   1.000
_cell.length_c   1.000
_cell.angle_alpha   90.00
_cell.angle_beta   90.00
_cell.angle_gamma   90.00
#
_symmetry.space_group_name_H-M   'P 1'
#
loop_
_entity.id
_entity.type
_entity.pdbx_description
1 polymer ?
#
loop_
_entity_poly.entity_id
_entity_poly.type
_entity_poly.pdbx_seq_one_letter_code
_entity_poly.pdbx_strand_id
1 'polypeptide(L)'
;MPVRRIADEPAFVLHSYDWSESSLILEVFCRRQGRVALVAKGAKKPSSNFRPVLLPLQPLLVTYTLTGDGTADIHTLKGAEWVG
;
A
#
# COMPACT_ATOMS: atom_id res chain seq x y z
N MET A 1 16.34 10.87 8.24
CA MET A 1 16.63 9.99 7.08
C MET A 1 15.79 10.40 5.88
N PRO A 2 16.32 10.37 4.65
CA PRO A 2 15.57 10.79 3.46
C PRO A 2 14.42 9.81 3.18
N VAL A 3 13.24 10.34 2.89
CA VAL A 3 12.08 9.56 2.46
C VAL A 3 12.37 9.00 1.06
N ARG A 4 12.38 7.67 0.92
CA ARG A 4 12.61 7.01 -0.39
C ARG A 4 11.28 6.65 -1.03
N ARG A 5 11.02 7.17 -2.23
CA ARG A 5 9.84 6.79 -3.03
C ARG A 5 10.15 5.53 -3.84
N ILE A 6 9.28 4.54 -3.75
CA ILE A 6 9.23 3.37 -4.62
C ILE A 6 8.00 3.54 -5.52
N ALA A 7 8.18 3.49 -6.84
CA ALA A 7 7.11 3.67 -7.81
C ALA A 7 6.91 2.38 -8.61
N ASP A 8 5.65 2.15 -9.00
CA ASP A 8 5.21 1.06 -9.88
C ASP A 8 5.78 -0.31 -9.50
N GLU A 9 5.83 -0.60 -8.20
CA GLU A 9 6.32 -1.87 -7.67
C GLU A 9 5.24 -2.94 -7.84
N PRO A 10 5.52 -4.06 -8.52
CA PRO A 10 4.58 -5.17 -8.61
C PRO A 10 4.29 -5.76 -7.23
N ALA A 11 3.00 -5.87 -6.88
CA ALA A 11 2.59 -6.26 -5.55
C ALA A 11 1.23 -6.97 -5.50
N PHE A 12 0.98 -7.62 -4.36
CA PHE A 12 -0.31 -8.19 -3.99
C PHE A 12 -0.69 -7.74 -2.57
N VAL A 13 -1.96 -7.39 -2.35
CA VAL A 13 -2.48 -7.23 -0.98
C VAL A 13 -2.66 -8.62 -0.37
N LEU A 14 -2.03 -8.85 0.78
CA LEU A 14 -2.18 -10.07 1.58
C LEU A 14 -3.34 -9.91 2.55
N HIS A 15 -3.29 -8.85 3.37
CA HIS A 15 -4.26 -8.57 4.42
C HIS A 15 -4.58 -7.08 4.48
N SER A 16 -5.77 -6.76 4.96
CA SER A 16 -6.21 -5.38 5.23
C SER A 16 -6.80 -5.28 6.63
N TYR A 17 -6.45 -4.22 7.34
CA TYR A 17 -6.92 -3.93 8.70
C TYR A 17 -7.50 -2.53 8.77
N ASP A 18 -8.59 -2.36 9.50
CA ASP A 18 -9.13 -1.03 9.82
C ASP A 18 -8.13 -0.24 10.67
N TRP A 19 -7.85 1.01 10.28
CA TRP A 19 -6.92 1.87 11.00
C TRP A 19 -7.57 3.13 11.58
N SER A 20 -8.35 3.84 10.76
CA SER A 20 -9.14 4.99 11.19
C SER A 20 -10.51 4.93 10.55
N GLU A 21 -11.39 5.90 10.80
CA GLU A 21 -12.70 5.99 10.14
C GLU A 21 -12.59 5.88 8.61
N SER A 22 -11.54 6.43 8.00
CA SER A 22 -11.38 6.47 6.54
C SER A 22 -10.16 5.73 5.98
N SER A 23 -9.28 5.13 6.81
CA SER A 23 -8.00 4.55 6.35
C SER A 23 -7.83 3.08 6.71
N LEU A 24 -7.02 2.39 5.92
CA LEU A 24 -6.64 0.98 6.11
C LEU A 24 -5.12 0.86 6.33
N ILE A 25 -4.70 -0.13 7.12
CA ILE A 25 -3.37 -0.72 7.02
C ILE A 25 -3.46 -1.93 6.09
N LEU A 26 -2.48 -2.07 5.21
CA LEU A 26 -2.34 -3.18 4.29
C LEU A 26 -1.03 -3.91 4.58
N GLU A 27 -1.07 -5.23 4.62
CA GLU A 27 0.11 -6.05 4.36
C GLU A 27 0.19 -6.31 2.87
N VAL A 28 1.28 -5.88 2.25
CA VAL A 28 1.49 -6.00 0.80
C VAL A 28 2.74 -6.81 0.54
N PHE A 29 2.66 -7.79 -0.35
CA PHE A 29 3.81 -8.52 -0.85
C PHE A 29 4.32 -7.85 -2.13
N CYS A 30 5.42 -7.13 -2.02
CA CYS A 30 6.13 -6.47 -3.12
C CYS A 30 7.19 -7.39 -3.70
N ARG A 31 7.36 -7.39 -5.02
CA ARG A 31 8.32 -8.25 -5.72
C ARG A 31 9.76 -8.04 -5.26
N ARG A 32 10.18 -6.79 -5.04
CA ARG A 32 11.57 -6.44 -4.72
C ARG A 32 11.83 -6.20 -3.24
N GLN A 33 10.85 -5.70 -2.49
CA GLN A 33 11.03 -5.37 -1.07
C GLN A 33 10.45 -6.45 -0.13
N GLY A 34 9.85 -7.50 -0.66
CA GLY A 34 9.20 -8.53 0.14
C GLY A 34 7.92 -8.01 0.80
N ARG A 35 7.65 -8.42 2.03
CA ARG A 35 6.45 -7.99 2.76
C ARG A 35 6.63 -6.56 3.32
N VAL A 36 5.70 -5.68 2.99
CA VAL A 36 5.72 -4.26 3.36
C VAL A 36 4.36 -3.88 3.98
N ALA A 37 4.39 -3.20 5.12
CA ALA A 37 3.18 -2.64 5.73
C ALA A 37 2.92 -1.22 5.19
N LEU A 38 1.73 -1.00 4.62
CA LEU A 38 1.34 0.29 4.03
C LEU A 38 0.08 0.85 4.69
N VAL A 39 0.05 2.13 5.03
CA VAL A 39 -1.19 2.86 5.32
C VAL A 39 -1.77 3.43 4.03
N ALA A 40 -2.99 3.03 3.71
CA ALA A 40 -3.79 3.56 2.62
C ALA A 40 -4.76 4.62 3.17
N LYS A 41 -4.29 5.87 3.19
CA LYS A 41 -5.04 7.00 3.74
C LYS A 41 -6.29 7.26 2.89
N GLY A 42 -7.45 7.35 3.54
CA GLY A 42 -8.71 7.63 2.84
C GLY A 42 -9.24 6.48 1.98
N ALA A 43 -8.66 5.28 2.04
CA ALA A 43 -9.07 4.12 1.24
C ALA A 43 -10.56 3.74 1.41
N LYS A 44 -11.16 4.02 2.56
CA LYS A 44 -12.56 3.67 2.83
C LYS A 44 -13.57 4.70 2.30
N LYS A 45 -13.12 5.90 1.92
CA LYS A 45 -14.03 6.94 1.40
C LYS A 45 -14.70 6.46 0.10
N PRO A 46 -15.99 6.75 -0.13
CA PRO A 46 -16.67 6.39 -1.37
C PRO A 46 -15.98 6.94 -2.63
N SER A 47 -15.37 8.12 -2.53
CA SER A 47 -14.65 8.80 -3.61
C SER A 47 -13.20 8.35 -3.79
N SER A 48 -12.73 7.36 -3.03
CA SER A 48 -11.33 6.95 -3.04
C SER A 48 -10.99 6.09 -4.26
N ASN A 49 -9.99 6.50 -5.04
CA ASN A 49 -9.44 5.70 -6.13
C ASN A 49 -8.82 4.38 -5.65
N PHE A 50 -8.50 4.26 -4.36
CA PHE A 50 -7.99 3.02 -3.77
C PHE A 50 -9.08 1.99 -3.49
N ARG A 51 -10.31 2.45 -3.21
CA ARG A 51 -11.42 1.57 -2.82
C ARG A 51 -11.69 0.43 -3.81
N PRO A 52 -11.67 0.63 -5.15
CA PRO A 52 -11.93 -0.45 -6.09
C PRO A 52 -10.73 -1.38 -6.33
N VAL A 53 -9.50 -0.99 -5.95
CA VAL A 53 -8.27 -1.71 -6.35
C VAL A 53 -7.53 -2.38 -5.18
N LEU A 54 -7.80 -2.04 -3.92
CA LEU A 54 -7.12 -2.68 -2.78
C LEU A 54 -7.75 -4.01 -2.37
N LEU A 55 -7.96 -4.90 -3.35
CA LEU A 55 -8.52 -6.23 -3.13
C LEU A 55 -7.40 -7.27 -2.88
N PRO A 56 -7.67 -8.31 -2.08
CA PRO A 56 -6.70 -9.37 -1.83
C PRO A 56 -6.25 -10.07 -3.10
N LEU A 57 -4.94 -10.35 -3.20
CA LEU A 57 -4.32 -11.22 -4.20
C LEU A 57 -4.57 -10.84 -5.68
N GLN A 58 -5.00 -9.61 -5.97
CA GLN A 58 -4.98 -9.10 -7.34
C GLN A 58 -3.62 -8.45 -7.66
N PRO A 59 -3.13 -8.55 -8.91
CA PRO A 59 -1.87 -7.93 -9.29
C PRO A 59 -2.03 -6.41 -9.32
N LEU A 60 -1.15 -5.74 -8.57
CA LEU A 60 -1.09 -4.29 -8.48
C LEU A 60 0.29 -3.76 -8.86
N LEU A 61 0.33 -2.55 -9.42
CA LEU A 61 1.48 -1.66 -9.35
C LEU A 61 1.25 -0.68 -8.21
N VAL A 62 2.08 -0.76 -7.17
CA VAL A 62 1.97 0.13 -6.00
C VAL A 62 3.09 1.14 -5.98
N THR A 63 2.74 2.36 -5.60
CA THR A 63 3.69 3.43 -5.33
C THR A 63 3.58 3.82 -3.86
N TYR A 64 4.69 3.84 -3.14
CA TYR A 64 4.72 4.17 -1.71
C TYR A 64 6.01 4.89 -1.30
N THR A 65 6.00 5.49 -0.12
CA THR A 65 7.17 6.18 0.45
C THR A 65 7.65 5.46 1.69
N LEU A 66 8.88 4.95 1.63
CA LEU A 66 9.59 4.40 2.77
C LEU A 66 10.02 5.52 3.72
N THR A 67 9.78 5.29 4.99
CA THR A 67 10.12 6.15 6.12
C THR A 67 10.94 5.33 7.09
N GLY A 68 12.01 5.90 7.65
CA GLY A 68 12.88 5.15 8.55
C GLY A 68 13.76 4.13 7.82
N ASP A 69 14.31 3.22 8.60
CA ASP A 69 15.52 2.47 8.25
C ASP A 69 15.21 1.00 7.94
N GLY A 70 13.95 0.56 8.09
CA GLY A 70 13.67 -0.86 8.23
C GLY A 70 12.26 -1.32 7.85
N THR A 71 12.08 -2.62 8.07
CA THR A 71 10.90 -3.44 7.72
C THR A 71 9.78 -3.39 8.76
N ALA A 72 9.99 -2.72 9.90
CA ALA A 72 9.03 -2.64 11.00
C ALA A 72 8.14 -1.39 10.94
N ASP A 73 8.40 -0.48 10.00
CA ASP A 73 7.68 0.78 9.88
C ASP A 73 6.45 0.65 8.97
N ILE A 74 5.38 1.36 9.31
CA ILE A 74 4.21 1.50 8.44
C ILE A 74 4.48 2.65 7.47
N HIS A 75 4.56 2.32 6.18
CA HIS A 75 4.86 3.29 5.12
C HIS A 75 3.58 3.83 4.50
N THR A 76 3.64 4.96 3.79
CA THR A 76 2.43 5.54 3.19
C THR A 76 2.24 5.07 1.75
N LEU A 77 1.09 4.46 1.45
CA LEU A 77 0.65 4.21 0.08
C LEU A 77 0.35 5.55 -0.62
N LYS A 78 0.90 5.72 -1.82
CA LYS A 78 0.76 6.92 -2.65
C LYS A 78 0.01 6.65 -3.96
N GLY A 79 0.04 5.42 -4.45
CA GLY A 79 -0.65 5.00 -5.68
C GLY A 79 -0.85 3.48 -5.68
N ALA A 80 -1.91 3.01 -6.29
CA ALA A 80 -2.18 1.60 -6.54
C ALA A 80 -2.96 1.51 -7.85
N GLU A 81 -2.42 0.78 -8.82
CA GLU A 81 -3.03 0.56 -10.12
C GLU A 81 -3.19 -0.93 -10.34
N TRP A 82 -4.36 -1.35 -10.81
CA TRP A 82 -4.62 -2.73 -11.17
C TRP A 82 -4.06 -3.03 -12.55
N VAL A 83 -3.41 -4.20 -12.69
CA VAL A 83 -2.63 -4.54 -13.89
C VAL A 83 -3.46 -5.31 -14.94
N GLY A 84 -4.73 -5.63 -14.67
CA GLY A 84 -5.67 -6.11 -15.68
C GLY A 84 -6.63 -7.21 -15.24
#